data_AF-A0A0D0BWF3-F1
#
_entry.id   AF-A0A0D0BWF3-F1
#
_cell.length_a   1.000
_cell.length_b   1.000
_cell.length_c   1.000
_cell.angle_alpha   90.00
_cell.angle_beta   90.00
_cell.angle_gamma   90.00
#
_symmetry.space_group_name_H-M   'P 1'
#
loop_
_entity.id
_entity.type
_entity.pdbx_description
1 polymer ?
#
loop_
_entity_poly.entity_id
_entity_poly.type
_entity_poly.pdbx_seq_one_letter_code
_entity_poly.pdbx_strand_id
1 'polypeptide(L)'
;MTPEDQEILADFGSLTFYNTITQIVTLVGYGLFVLATLIAAQIITTKSWTRSRITLFACLITIYVGFTWELLCGVVVDLVSTKYTLVEVIAGPGGFQVEVERSDARALPSQYMQSWAGTITLLLSDGLVVWRAWTLFQDSRLPKFALAFLMIANVGAIYCAIQATYVVLVIMDAYVVVTKAFHVIVSLTITAFSCYPAIMIILISRDTSPLIDTFQATEIVGPNEDLDSP
;
A
#
# COMPACT_ATOMS: atom_id res chain seq x y z
N MET A 1 -22.41 13.22 34.48
CA MET A 1 -22.24 12.33 33.32
C MET A 1 -23.45 11.42 33.29
N THR A 2 -24.23 11.48 32.22
CA THR A 2 -25.42 10.64 32.04
C THR A 2 -24.99 9.21 31.64
N PRO A 3 -25.87 8.20 31.76
CA PRO A 3 -25.58 6.86 31.23
C PRO A 3 -25.28 6.86 29.73
N GLU A 4 -25.95 7.73 28.96
CA GLU A 4 -25.72 7.91 27.52
C GLU A 4 -24.31 8.44 27.25
N ASP A 5 -23.85 9.45 28.00
CA ASP A 5 -22.47 9.95 27.88
C ASP A 5 -21.44 8.85 28.17
N GLN A 6 -21.73 7.97 29.14
CA GLN A 6 -20.82 6.88 29.53
C GLN A 6 -20.71 5.83 28.43
N GLU A 7 -21.82 5.48 27.78
CA GLU A 7 -21.84 4.56 26.65
C GLU A 7 -21.03 5.11 25.47
N ILE A 8 -21.25 6.37 25.12
CA ILE A 8 -20.51 7.03 24.03
C ILE A 8 -19.01 7.11 24.36
N LEU A 9 -18.65 7.44 25.60
CA LEU A 9 -17.25 7.49 26.01
C LEU A 9 -16.59 6.10 25.96
N ALA A 10 -17.31 5.05 26.37
CA ALA A 10 -16.83 3.67 26.30
C ALA A 10 -16.61 3.22 24.85
N ASP A 11 -17.54 3.54 23.95
CA ASP A 11 -17.41 3.22 22.53
C ASP A 11 -16.24 3.97 21.89
N PHE A 12 -16.15 5.28 22.13
CA PHE A 12 -15.03 6.11 21.65
C PHE A 12 -13.67 5.63 22.19
N GLY A 13 -13.60 5.27 23.47
CA GLY A 13 -12.39 4.70 24.08
C GLY A 13 -11.99 3.38 23.41
N SER A 14 -12.96 2.53 23.08
CA SER A 14 -12.73 1.29 22.34
C SER A 14 -12.19 1.58 20.93
N LEU A 15 -12.85 2.47 20.19
CA LEU A 15 -12.43 2.88 18.85
C LEU A 15 -10.99 3.43 18.84
N THR A 16 -10.68 4.34 19.76
CA THR A 16 -9.34 4.95 19.90
C THR A 16 -8.28 3.90 20.19
N PHE A 17 -8.58 2.94 21.07
CA PHE A 17 -7.67 1.83 21.38
C PHE A 17 -7.37 0.98 20.13
N TYR A 18 -8.40 0.63 19.34
CA TYR A 18 -8.21 -0.15 18.12
C TYR A 18 -7.48 0.62 17.01
N ASN A 19 -7.79 1.89 16.82
CA ASN A 19 -7.06 2.74 15.88
C ASN A 19 -5.59 2.82 16.28
N THR A 20 -5.30 2.99 17.58
CA THR A 20 -3.92 3.00 18.10
C THR A 20 -3.18 1.69 17.79
N ILE A 21 -3.79 0.54 18.04
CA ILE A 21 -3.20 -0.77 17.69
C ILE A 21 -2.94 -0.85 16.18
N THR A 22 -3.93 -0.45 15.38
CA THR A 22 -3.84 -0.46 13.92
C THR A 22 -2.69 0.41 13.44
N GLN A 23 -2.54 1.62 13.98
CA GLN A 23 -1.42 2.53 13.67
C GLN A 23 -0.06 1.94 14.06
N ILE A 24 0.04 1.27 15.21
CA ILE A 24 1.29 0.60 15.62
C ILE A 24 1.66 -0.47 14.60
N VAL A 25 0.71 -1.31 14.18
CA VAL A 25 0.93 -2.34 13.16
C VAL A 25 1.34 -1.71 11.83
N THR A 26 0.62 -0.67 11.39
CA THR A 26 0.92 0.06 10.16
C THR A 26 2.30 0.71 10.21
N LEU A 27 2.72 1.26 11.36
CA LEU A 27 4.04 1.89 11.52
C LEU A 27 5.17 0.86 11.47
N VAL A 28 4.99 -0.32 12.08
CA VAL A 28 5.94 -1.44 11.95
C VAL A 28 6.05 -1.88 10.49
N GLY A 29 4.89 -2.05 9.82
CA GLY A 29 4.81 -2.34 8.39
C GLY A 29 5.52 -1.31 7.53
N TYR A 30 5.31 -0.03 7.83
CA TYR A 30 5.98 1.09 7.17
C TYR A 30 7.50 1.01 7.34
N GLY A 31 8.00 0.68 8.55
CA GLY A 31 9.43 0.47 8.78
C GLY A 31 10.03 -0.61 7.86
N LEU A 32 9.34 -1.74 7.69
CA LEU A 32 9.75 -2.79 6.76
C LEU A 32 9.73 -2.30 5.30
N PHE A 33 8.69 -1.57 4.92
CA PHE A 33 8.57 -0.97 3.59
C PHE A 33 9.71 0.02 3.30
N VAL A 34 10.07 0.90 4.24
CA VAL A 34 11.20 1.83 4.10
C VAL A 34 12.50 1.06 3.91
N LEU A 35 12.74 0.02 4.71
CA LEU A 35 13.93 -0.82 4.56
C LEU A 35 14.00 -1.47 3.17
N ALA A 36 12.90 -2.07 2.70
CA ALA A 36 12.82 -2.68 1.37
C ALA A 36 13.06 -1.65 0.25
N THR A 37 12.51 -0.44 0.39
CA THR A 37 12.68 0.68 -0.53
C THR A 37 14.14 1.13 -0.60
N LEU A 38 14.82 1.23 0.55
CA LEU A 38 16.24 1.58 0.61
C LEU A 38 17.12 0.52 -0.06
N ILE A 39 16.85 -0.76 0.16
CA ILE A 39 17.55 -1.86 -0.50
C ILE A 39 17.34 -1.79 -2.02
N ALA A 40 16.10 -1.62 -2.47
CA ALA A 40 15.78 -1.49 -3.88
C ALA A 40 16.49 -0.27 -4.52
N ALA A 41 16.50 0.87 -3.82
CA ALA A 41 17.20 2.07 -4.25
C ALA A 41 18.71 1.83 -4.38
N GLN A 42 19.35 1.17 -3.41
CA GLN A 42 20.78 0.81 -3.48
C GLN A 42 21.09 -0.12 -4.66
N ILE A 43 20.24 -1.10 -4.94
CA ILE A 43 20.44 -2.00 -6.08
C ILE A 43 20.31 -1.25 -7.42
N ILE A 44 19.39 -0.29 -7.52
CA ILE A 44 19.22 0.54 -8.72
C ILE A 44 20.43 1.45 -8.93
N THR A 45 20.95 2.08 -7.87
CA THR A 45 22.04 3.07 -7.95
C THR A 45 23.42 2.45 -8.17
N THR A 46 23.61 1.17 -7.82
CA THR A 46 24.90 0.48 -7.98
C THR A 46 25.22 0.07 -9.42
N LYS A 47 24.27 0.09 -10.36
CA LYS A 47 24.56 -0.14 -11.79
C LYS A 47 24.25 1.09 -12.65
N SER A 48 24.74 1.11 -13.89
CA SER A 48 24.64 2.26 -14.79
C SER A 48 23.20 2.74 -14.99
N TRP A 49 23.01 4.06 -15.04
CA TRP A 49 21.71 4.69 -15.23
C TRP A 49 21.22 4.52 -16.67
N THR A 50 20.25 3.64 -16.87
CA THR A 50 19.49 3.49 -18.11
C THR A 50 18.15 4.21 -17.99
N ARG A 51 17.54 4.60 -19.11
CA ARG A 51 16.21 5.25 -19.11
C ARG A 51 15.17 4.46 -18.31
N SER A 52 15.17 3.12 -18.45
CA SER A 52 14.28 2.23 -17.69
C SER A 52 14.48 2.34 -16.17
N ARG A 53 15.74 2.39 -15.71
CA ARG A 53 16.05 2.51 -14.28
C ARG A 53 15.66 3.86 -13.70
N ILE A 54 15.81 4.93 -14.48
CA ILE A 54 15.37 6.26 -14.07
C ILE A 54 13.85 6.25 -13.82
N THR A 55 13.09 5.66 -14.76
CA THR A 55 11.64 5.50 -14.59
C THR A 55 11.30 4.65 -13.36
N LEU A 56 11.96 3.50 -13.16
CA LEU A 56 11.74 2.66 -11.98
C LEU A 56 12.06 3.38 -10.67
N PHE A 57 13.16 4.14 -10.64
CA PHE A 57 13.54 4.92 -9.47
C PHE A 57 12.53 6.03 -9.18
N ALA A 58 12.06 6.74 -10.21
CA ALA A 58 11.02 7.74 -10.06
C ALA A 58 9.72 7.12 -9.51
N CYS A 59 9.28 5.99 -10.06
CA CYS A 59 8.11 5.26 -9.55
C CYS A 59 8.29 4.84 -8.09
N LEU A 60 9.47 4.31 -7.72
CA LEU A 60 9.78 3.92 -6.35
C LEU A 60 9.68 5.11 -5.39
N ILE A 61 10.22 6.28 -5.77
CA ILE A 61 10.11 7.51 -4.98
C ILE A 61 8.66 7.98 -4.87
N THR A 62 7.87 7.93 -5.95
CA THR A 62 6.46 8.32 -5.89
C THR A 62 5.65 7.40 -4.99
N ILE A 63 5.87 6.08 -5.07
CA ILE A 63 5.24 5.08 -4.18
C ILE A 63 5.64 5.35 -2.73
N TYR A 64 6.93 5.61 -2.47
CA TYR A 64 7.41 5.97 -1.14
C TYR A 64 6.70 7.21 -0.59
N VAL A 65 6.67 8.30 -1.35
CA VAL A 65 6.00 9.55 -0.94
C VAL A 65 4.51 9.34 -0.72
N GLY A 66 3.83 8.59 -1.60
CA GLY A 66 2.41 8.26 -1.47
C GLY A 66 2.12 7.50 -0.17
N PHE A 67 2.91 6.47 0.13
CA PHE A 67 2.74 5.66 1.33
C PHE A 67 3.08 6.43 2.61
N THR A 68 4.14 7.26 2.60
CA THR A 68 4.46 8.17 3.71
C THR A 68 3.32 9.17 3.95
N TRP A 69 2.75 9.73 2.88
CA TRP A 69 1.65 10.69 2.97
C TRP A 69 0.38 10.05 3.56
N GLU A 70 0.04 8.85 3.12
CA GLU A 70 -1.08 8.08 3.64
C GLU A 70 -0.95 7.85 5.17
N LEU A 71 0.23 7.42 5.62
CA LEU A 71 0.53 7.24 7.04
C LEU A 71 0.41 8.54 7.82
N LEU A 72 0.96 9.65 7.30
CA LEU A 72 0.86 10.96 7.95
C LEU A 72 -0.59 11.42 8.09
N CYS A 73 -1.40 11.28 7.04
CA CYS A 73 -2.82 11.63 7.08
C CYS A 73 -3.58 10.78 8.10
N GLY A 74 -3.32 9.47 8.16
CA GLY A 74 -3.91 8.58 9.16
C GLY A 74 -3.59 9.01 10.60
N VAL A 75 -2.31 9.28 10.90
CA VAL A 75 -1.88 9.77 12.22
C VAL A 75 -2.54 11.11 12.56
N VAL A 76 -2.65 12.04 11.60
CA VAL A 76 -3.30 13.34 11.82
C VAL A 76 -4.78 13.16 12.14
N VAL A 77 -5.50 12.29 11.43
CA VAL A 77 -6.92 11.99 11.69
C VAL A 77 -7.10 11.46 13.12
N ASP A 78 -6.29 10.48 13.53
CA ASP A 78 -6.37 9.91 14.88
C ASP A 78 -6.03 10.94 15.96
N LEU A 79 -5.02 11.78 15.74
CA LEU A 79 -4.62 12.82 16.69
C LEU A 79 -5.69 13.92 16.81
N VAL A 80 -6.27 14.36 15.69
CA VAL A 80 -7.38 15.33 15.66
C VAL A 80 -8.57 14.75 16.41
N SER A 81 -8.97 13.51 16.11
CA SER A 81 -10.08 12.83 16.78
C SER A 81 -9.85 12.73 18.28
N THR A 82 -8.67 12.27 18.69
CA THR A 82 -8.30 12.15 20.12
C THR A 82 -8.31 13.50 20.82
N LYS A 83 -7.77 14.55 20.19
CA LYS A 83 -7.69 15.90 20.79
C LYS A 83 -9.09 16.48 21.01
N TYR A 84 -9.91 16.53 19.97
CA TYR A 84 -11.22 17.19 20.08
C TYR A 84 -12.17 16.41 20.99
N THR A 85 -12.15 15.08 20.93
CA THR A 85 -13.08 14.25 21.71
C THR A 85 -12.65 14.02 23.16
N LEU A 86 -11.35 13.95 23.48
CA LEU A 86 -10.90 13.74 24.88
C LEU A 86 -10.51 15.02 25.59
N VAL A 87 -9.88 15.97 24.90
CA VAL A 87 -9.29 17.15 25.55
C VAL A 87 -10.26 18.32 25.56
N GLU A 88 -10.93 18.61 24.45
CA GLU A 88 -11.80 19.79 24.34
C GLU A 88 -13.21 19.58 24.89
N VAL A 89 -13.74 18.35 24.81
CA VAL A 89 -15.03 17.96 25.41
C VAL A 89 -15.13 18.29 26.91
N ILE A 90 -14.03 18.16 27.65
CA ILE A 90 -14.03 18.41 29.11
C ILE A 90 -14.20 19.91 29.43
N ALA A 91 -13.89 20.79 28.48
CA ALA A 91 -13.83 22.24 28.70
C ALA A 91 -14.85 23.05 27.86
N GLY A 92 -15.54 22.42 26.91
CA GLY A 92 -16.42 23.08 25.95
C GLY A 92 -17.81 23.43 26.51
N PRO A 93 -18.36 24.63 26.24
CA PRO A 93 -19.73 25.01 26.63
C PRO A 93 -20.81 24.36 25.74
N GLY A 94 -20.45 23.69 24.64
CA GLY A 94 -21.36 23.13 23.63
C GLY A 94 -21.87 21.72 23.94
N GLY A 95 -21.25 21.02 24.89
CA GLY A 95 -21.55 19.62 25.19
C GLY A 95 -20.95 18.63 24.19
N PHE A 96 -20.82 17.37 24.61
CA PHE A 96 -20.05 16.32 23.91
C PHE A 96 -20.32 16.23 22.40
N GLN A 97 -21.60 16.26 22.00
CA GLN A 97 -22.02 16.04 20.62
C GLN A 97 -21.54 17.14 19.65
N VAL A 98 -21.54 18.40 20.07
CA VAL A 98 -21.09 19.53 19.24
C VAL A 98 -19.58 19.45 18.98
N GLU A 99 -18.82 19.00 19.97
CA GLU A 99 -17.37 18.80 19.83
C GLU A 99 -17.02 17.61 18.91
N VAL A 100 -17.82 16.53 18.91
CA VAL A 100 -17.65 15.40 17.97
C VAL A 100 -17.89 15.85 16.53
N GLU A 101 -18.99 16.56 16.25
CA GLU A 101 -19.27 17.07 14.89
C GLU A 101 -18.17 18.01 14.39
N ARG A 102 -17.60 18.82 15.29
CA ARG A 102 -16.47 19.70 14.97
C ARG A 102 -15.21 18.89 14.68
N SER A 103 -14.95 17.82 15.42
CA SER A 103 -13.84 16.90 15.18
C SER A 103 -13.93 16.29 13.79
N ASP A 104 -15.10 15.76 13.43
CA ASP A 104 -15.34 15.13 12.12
C ASP A 104 -15.13 16.11 10.97
N ALA A 105 -15.69 17.32 11.09
CA ALA A 105 -15.50 18.37 10.09
C ALA A 105 -14.02 18.76 9.90
N ARG A 106 -13.19 18.66 10.95
CA ARG A 106 -11.75 18.95 10.90
C ARG A 106 -10.93 17.79 10.36
N ALA A 107 -11.38 16.55 10.58
CA ALA A 107 -10.70 15.35 10.09
C ALA A 107 -10.99 15.09 8.59
N LEU A 108 -12.13 15.55 8.09
CA LEU A 108 -12.63 15.28 6.74
C LEU A 108 -11.62 15.58 5.60
N PRO A 109 -10.88 16.72 5.62
CA PRO A 109 -9.87 16.99 4.60
C PRO A 109 -8.74 15.96 4.59
N SER A 110 -8.27 15.54 5.76
CA SER A 110 -7.20 14.54 5.89
C SER A 110 -7.67 13.15 5.44
N GLN A 111 -8.92 12.78 5.76
CA GLN A 111 -9.52 11.54 5.27
C GLN A 111 -9.63 11.52 3.74
N TYR A 112 -10.06 12.64 3.14
CA TYR A 112 -10.10 12.76 1.69
C TYR A 112 -8.69 12.61 1.11
N MET A 113 -7.71 13.37 1.60
CA MET A 113 -6.31 13.30 1.13
C MET A 113 -5.70 11.89 1.27
N GLN A 114 -6.03 11.16 2.33
CA GLN A 114 -5.55 9.79 2.56
C GLN A 114 -5.98 8.84 1.43
N SER A 115 -7.25 8.88 1.01
CA SER A 115 -7.80 7.99 -0.02
C SER A 115 -7.12 8.13 -1.39
N TRP A 116 -6.70 9.35 -1.74
CA TRP A 116 -6.03 9.63 -3.01
C TRP A 116 -4.62 9.05 -3.04
N ALA A 117 -3.88 9.17 -1.95
CA ALA A 117 -2.51 8.66 -1.88
C ALA A 117 -2.46 7.12 -1.99
N GLY A 118 -3.37 6.43 -1.30
CA GLY A 118 -3.50 4.98 -1.43
C GLY A 118 -3.84 4.57 -2.87
N THR A 119 -4.77 5.27 -3.51
CA THR A 119 -5.17 4.99 -4.91
C THR A 119 -4.00 5.17 -5.89
N ILE A 120 -3.25 6.28 -5.78
CA ILE A 120 -2.09 6.54 -6.64
C ILE A 120 -1.02 5.47 -6.45
N THR A 121 -0.74 5.11 -5.20
CA THR A 121 0.26 4.08 -4.85
C THR A 121 -0.11 2.73 -5.44
N LEU A 122 -1.39 2.34 -5.34
CA LEU A 122 -1.90 1.10 -5.91
C LEU A 122 -1.79 1.08 -7.45
N LEU A 123 -2.23 2.16 -8.11
CA LEU A 123 -2.17 2.27 -9.58
C LEU A 123 -0.74 2.21 -10.10
N LEU A 124 0.21 2.85 -9.42
CA LEU A 124 1.63 2.79 -9.78
C LEU A 124 2.20 1.39 -9.57
N SER A 125 1.84 0.73 -8.47
CA SER A 125 2.26 -0.63 -8.15
C SER A 125 1.83 -1.61 -9.24
N ASP A 126 0.57 -1.55 -9.64
CA ASP A 126 0.03 -2.39 -10.71
C ASP A 126 0.64 -2.02 -12.07
N GLY A 127 0.81 -0.73 -12.35
CA GLY A 127 1.47 -0.24 -13.55
C GLY A 127 2.90 -0.79 -13.72
N LEU A 128 3.65 -0.95 -12.62
CA LEU A 128 4.98 -1.57 -12.64
C LEU A 128 4.94 -3.05 -13.01
N VAL A 129 3.96 -3.80 -12.51
CA VAL A 129 3.77 -5.22 -12.87
C VAL A 129 3.46 -5.33 -14.36
N VAL A 130 2.59 -4.46 -14.87
CA VAL A 130 2.18 -4.45 -16.27
C VAL A 130 3.33 -4.11 -17.17
N TRP A 131 4.08 -3.06 -16.81
CA TRP A 131 5.29 -2.69 -17.50
C TRP A 131 6.23 -3.89 -17.62
N ARG A 132 6.48 -4.61 -16.51
CA ARG A 132 7.36 -5.78 -16.53
C ARG A 132 6.85 -6.87 -17.46
N ALA A 133 5.58 -7.25 -17.33
CA ALA A 133 5.02 -8.29 -18.19
C ALA A 133 5.05 -7.86 -19.66
N TRP A 134 4.83 -6.58 -19.96
CA TRP A 134 4.98 -6.03 -21.30
C TRP A 134 6.40 -6.18 -21.84
N THR A 135 7.42 -5.93 -21.01
CA THR A 135 8.82 -6.12 -21.41
C THR A 135 9.22 -7.58 -21.61
N LEU A 136 8.54 -8.53 -20.95
CA LEU A 136 8.77 -9.98 -21.12
C LEU A 136 8.11 -10.52 -22.40
N PHE A 137 6.93 -10.02 -22.77
CA PHE A 137 6.19 -10.47 -23.94
C PHE A 137 6.32 -9.52 -25.13
N GLN A 138 7.54 -9.25 -25.59
CA GLN A 138 7.75 -8.28 -26.68
C GLN A 138 7.11 -8.72 -28.00
N ASP A 139 7.19 -10.02 -28.32
CA ASP A 139 6.83 -10.54 -29.64
C ASP A 139 5.34 -10.82 -29.84
N SER A 140 4.57 -11.04 -28.77
CA SER A 140 3.16 -11.42 -28.87
C SER A 140 2.22 -10.28 -28.50
N ARG A 141 1.23 -10.01 -29.38
CA ARG A 141 0.23 -8.95 -29.17
C ARG A 141 -0.88 -9.34 -28.20
N LEU A 142 -1.22 -10.62 -28.12
CA LEU A 142 -2.30 -11.13 -27.26
C LEU A 142 -2.07 -10.94 -25.75
N PRO A 143 -0.91 -11.30 -25.16
CA PRO A 143 -0.70 -11.12 -23.72
C PRO A 143 -0.70 -9.64 -23.33
N LYS A 144 -0.32 -8.73 -24.23
CA LYS A 144 -0.39 -7.28 -24.03
C LYS A 144 -1.83 -6.80 -23.80
N PHE A 145 -2.76 -7.24 -24.66
CA PHE A 145 -4.18 -6.92 -24.50
C PHE A 145 -4.77 -7.59 -23.26
N ALA A 146 -4.42 -8.85 -22.99
CA ALA A 146 -4.87 -9.56 -21.81
C ALA A 146 -4.43 -8.85 -20.51
N LEU A 147 -3.18 -8.35 -20.46
CA LEU A 147 -2.68 -7.61 -19.30
C LEU A 147 -3.36 -6.26 -19.11
N ALA A 148 -3.55 -5.51 -20.20
CA ALA A 148 -4.28 -4.24 -20.14
C ALA A 148 -5.73 -4.45 -19.68
N PHE A 149 -6.37 -5.53 -20.14
CA PHE A 149 -7.71 -5.89 -19.68
C PHE A 149 -7.72 -6.30 -18.20
N LEU A 150 -6.76 -7.13 -17.77
CA LEU A 150 -6.61 -7.54 -16.38
C LEU A 150 -6.44 -6.32 -15.46
N MET A 151 -5.70 -5.30 -15.90
CA MET A 151 -5.55 -4.05 -15.17
C MET A 151 -6.85 -3.29 -14.97
N ILE A 152 -7.61 -3.11 -16.06
CA ILE A 152 -8.89 -2.43 -16.00
C ILE A 152 -9.85 -3.22 -15.09
N ALA A 153 -9.83 -4.54 -15.22
CA ALA A 153 -10.63 -5.43 -14.37
C ALA A 153 -10.20 -5.35 -12.90
N ASN A 154 -8.90 -5.26 -12.60
CA ASN A 154 -8.39 -5.13 -11.23
C ASN A 154 -8.85 -3.82 -10.59
N VAL A 155 -8.70 -2.69 -11.30
CA VAL A 155 -9.20 -1.39 -10.83
C VAL A 155 -10.71 -1.42 -10.61
N GLY A 156 -11.46 -2.00 -11.56
CA GLY A 156 -12.91 -2.16 -11.43
C GLY A 156 -13.31 -3.05 -10.25
N ALA A 157 -12.59 -4.16 -10.02
CA ALA A 157 -12.83 -5.07 -8.91
C ALA A 157 -12.53 -4.40 -7.57
N ILE A 158 -11.45 -3.62 -7.47
CA ILE A 158 -11.11 -2.84 -6.27
C ILE A 158 -12.20 -1.81 -6.00
N TYR A 159 -12.65 -1.07 -7.02
CA TYR A 159 -13.73 -0.11 -6.86
C TYR A 159 -15.03 -0.78 -6.39
N CYS A 160 -15.39 -1.92 -7.00
CA CYS A 160 -16.54 -2.71 -6.61
C CYS A 160 -16.42 -3.24 -5.17
N ALA A 161 -15.23 -3.70 -4.78
CA ALA A 161 -14.97 -4.17 -3.42
C ALA A 161 -15.06 -3.04 -2.39
N ILE A 162 -14.54 -1.85 -2.69
CA ILE A 162 -14.68 -0.66 -1.83
C ILE A 162 -16.16 -0.30 -1.68
N GLN A 163 -16.92 -0.27 -2.77
CA GLN A 163 -18.34 0.07 -2.74
C GLN A 163 -19.15 -0.99 -1.97
N ALA A 164 -18.88 -2.27 -2.19
CA ALA A 164 -19.50 -3.37 -1.45
C ALA A 164 -19.14 -3.30 0.04
N THR A 165 -17.87 -3.03 0.37
CA THR A 165 -17.41 -2.85 1.76
C THR A 165 -18.09 -1.65 2.40
N TYR A 166 -18.21 -0.52 1.71
CA TYR A 166 -18.93 0.65 2.20
C TYR A 166 -20.40 0.33 2.50
N VAL A 167 -21.10 -0.34 1.58
CA VAL A 167 -22.49 -0.79 1.79
C VAL A 167 -22.58 -1.75 2.98
N VAL A 168 -21.68 -2.72 3.08
CA VAL A 168 -21.63 -3.65 4.20
C VAL A 168 -21.36 -2.92 5.50
N LEU A 169 -20.44 -1.95 5.54
CA LEU A 169 -20.16 -1.14 6.74
C LEU A 169 -21.37 -0.31 7.15
N VAL A 170 -22.09 0.29 6.20
CA VAL A 170 -23.35 1.02 6.47
C VAL A 170 -24.43 0.07 7.05
N ILE A 171 -24.47 -1.18 6.58
CA ILE A 171 -25.42 -2.20 7.10
C ILE A 171 -24.93 -2.76 8.44
N MET A 172 -23.62 -2.92 8.62
CA MET A 172 -22.97 -3.45 9.82
C MET A 172 -22.72 -2.42 10.90
N ASP A 173 -23.11 -1.16 10.72
CA ASP A 173 -23.30 -0.20 11.82
C ASP A 173 -24.24 -0.78 12.92
N ALA A 174 -25.00 -1.83 12.59
CA ALA A 174 -25.74 -2.66 13.55
C ALA A 174 -24.91 -3.70 14.36
N TYR A 175 -23.62 -3.95 14.05
CA TYR A 175 -22.81 -5.04 14.64
C TYR A 175 -21.33 -4.67 14.90
N VAL A 176 -21.05 -4.15 16.10
CA VAL A 176 -19.75 -3.57 16.56
C VAL A 176 -18.54 -4.55 16.58
N VAL A 177 -18.75 -5.87 16.69
CA VAL A 177 -17.65 -6.84 16.92
C VAL A 177 -16.94 -7.25 15.62
N VAL A 178 -17.66 -7.35 14.50
CA VAL A 178 -17.10 -7.81 13.21
C VAL A 178 -16.18 -6.73 12.60
N THR A 179 -16.51 -5.46 12.82
CA THR A 179 -15.76 -4.30 12.33
C THR A 179 -14.33 -4.26 12.86
N LYS A 180 -14.13 -4.67 14.12
CA LYS A 180 -12.84 -4.57 14.83
C LYS A 180 -11.78 -5.54 14.29
N ALA A 181 -12.14 -6.81 14.07
CA ALA A 181 -11.23 -7.80 13.47
C ALA A 181 -10.93 -7.48 12.01
N PHE A 182 -11.92 -6.92 11.30
CA PHE A 182 -11.78 -6.51 9.91
C PHE A 182 -10.72 -5.41 9.74
N HIS A 183 -10.71 -4.38 10.58
CA HIS A 183 -9.70 -3.30 10.50
C HIS A 183 -8.26 -3.80 10.65
N VAL A 184 -8.02 -4.74 11.58
CA VAL A 184 -6.68 -5.31 11.78
C VAL A 184 -6.25 -6.14 10.56
N ILE A 185 -7.14 -6.98 10.03
CA ILE A 185 -6.85 -7.80 8.84
C ILE A 185 -6.60 -6.93 7.61
N VAL A 186 -7.41 -5.89 7.43
CA VAL A 186 -7.24 -4.92 6.34
C VAL A 186 -5.90 -4.21 6.45
N SER A 187 -5.51 -3.75 7.64
CA SER A 187 -4.21 -3.10 7.86
C SER A 187 -3.03 -4.03 7.56
N LEU A 188 -3.08 -5.29 8.01
CA LEU A 188 -2.07 -6.30 7.69
C LEU A 188 -1.97 -6.55 6.18
N THR A 189 -3.12 -6.58 5.51
CA THR A 189 -3.20 -6.85 4.08
C THR A 189 -2.67 -5.67 3.27
N ILE A 190 -3.04 -4.44 3.62
CA ILE A 190 -2.48 -3.21 3.01
C ILE A 190 -0.96 -3.17 3.18
N THR A 191 -0.47 -3.51 4.38
CA THR A 191 0.97 -3.57 4.66
C THR A 191 1.69 -4.60 3.81
N ALA A 192 1.09 -5.78 3.62
CA ALA A 192 1.67 -6.81 2.76
C ALA A 192 1.70 -6.36 1.30
N PHE A 193 0.62 -5.72 0.82
CA PHE A 193 0.55 -5.19 -0.54
C PHE A 193 1.52 -4.04 -0.79
N SER A 194 1.78 -3.16 0.19
CA SER A 194 2.72 -2.06 0.01
C SER A 194 4.18 -2.52 -0.14
N CYS A 195 4.52 -3.71 0.35
CA CYS A 195 5.85 -4.30 0.16
C CYS A 195 6.04 -4.91 -1.24
N TYR A 196 4.96 -5.18 -1.96
CA TYR A 196 4.98 -5.87 -3.25
C TYR A 196 5.79 -5.15 -4.34
N PRO A 197 5.70 -3.81 -4.53
CA PRO A 197 6.49 -3.10 -5.54
C PRO A 197 7.99 -3.18 -5.27
N ALA A 198 8.42 -3.06 -4.02
CA ALA A 198 9.82 -3.17 -3.64
C ALA A 198 10.36 -4.57 -3.94
N ILE A 199 9.62 -5.62 -3.57
CA ILE A 199 9.96 -7.02 -3.90
C ILE A 199 10.03 -7.21 -5.41
N MET A 200 9.07 -6.69 -6.16
CA MET A 200 9.07 -6.77 -7.63
C MET A 200 10.28 -6.08 -8.25
N ILE A 201 10.65 -4.89 -7.77
CA ILE A 201 11.84 -4.17 -8.25
C ILE A 201 13.11 -4.98 -7.95
N ILE A 202 13.21 -5.59 -6.76
CA ILE A 202 14.33 -6.47 -6.40
C ILE A 202 14.39 -7.66 -7.35
N LEU A 203 13.27 -8.34 -7.62
CA LEU A 203 13.21 -9.46 -8.57
C LEU A 203 13.63 -9.03 -9.99
N ILE A 204 13.11 -7.91 -10.48
CA ILE A 204 13.44 -7.37 -11.81
C ILE A 204 14.93 -7.03 -11.92
N SER A 205 15.51 -6.46 -10.86
CA SER A 205 16.92 -6.10 -10.84
C SER A 205 17.86 -7.32 -10.84
N ARG A 206 17.34 -8.49 -10.42
CA ARG A 206 18.07 -9.76 -10.32
C ARG A 206 18.08 -10.53 -11.64
N ASP A 207 17.00 -10.49 -12.42
CA ASP A 207 16.92 -11.18 -13.73
C ASP A 207 17.86 -10.57 -14.78
N THR A 208 18.31 -9.32 -14.59
CA THR A 208 19.35 -8.68 -15.42
C THR A 208 20.76 -8.92 -14.87
N SER A 209 20.96 -10.02 -14.14
CA SER A 209 22.27 -10.40 -13.64
C SER A 209 23.07 -11.12 -14.73
N PRO A 210 24.32 -10.70 -15.02
CA PRO A 210 25.18 -11.31 -16.04
C PRO A 210 25.50 -12.80 -15.80
N LEU A 211 25.11 -13.36 -14.65
CA LEU A 211 25.21 -14.79 -14.37
C LEU A 211 24.42 -15.65 -15.37
N ILE A 212 23.24 -15.22 -15.82
CA ILE A 212 22.46 -15.97 -16.82
C ILE A 212 23.21 -16.02 -18.16
N ASP A 213 23.82 -14.90 -18.56
CA ASP A 213 24.64 -14.84 -19.77
C ASP A 213 25.91 -15.71 -19.64
N THR A 214 26.44 -15.86 -18.43
CA THR A 214 27.62 -16.71 -18.19
C THR A 214 27.28 -18.21 -18.30
N PHE A 215 26.11 -18.63 -17.81
CA PHE A 215 25.65 -20.02 -17.94
C PHE A 215 25.35 -20.38 -19.40
N GLN A 216 24.71 -19.48 -20.17
CA GLN A 216 24.47 -19.71 -21.59
C GLN A 216 25.76 -19.70 -22.42
N ALA A 217 26.72 -18.83 -22.10
CA ALA A 217 28.03 -18.83 -22.77
C ALA A 217 28.83 -20.13 -22.50
N THR A 218 28.66 -20.74 -21.33
CA THR A 218 29.35 -21.99 -20.98
C THR A 218 28.72 -23.20 -21.68
N GLU A 219 27.41 -23.16 -21.96
CA GLU A 219 26.70 -24.25 -22.67
C GLU A 219 27.00 -24.27 -24.18
N ILE A 220 27.29 -23.11 -24.79
CA ILE A 220 27.64 -23.01 -26.21
C ILE A 220 29.09 -23.45 -26.49
N VAL A 221 29.96 -23.43 -25.47
CA VAL A 221 31.31 -24.04 -25.53
C VAL A 221 31.23 -25.47 -25.00
N GLY A 222 30.31 -26.26 -25.55
CA GLY A 222 30.37 -27.71 -25.44
C GLY A 222 31.62 -28.24 -26.17
N PRO A 223 32.21 -29.35 -25.71
CA PRO A 223 33.45 -29.88 -26.26
C PRO A 223 33.19 -30.27 -27.72
N ASN A 224 33.75 -29.51 -28.67
CA ASN A 224 34.00 -30.08 -29.98
C ASN A 224 34.92 -31.27 -29.74
N GLU A 225 34.32 -32.45 -29.86
CA GLU A 225 34.98 -33.73 -29.94
C GLU A 225 36.07 -33.61 -31.01
N ASP A 226 37.32 -33.50 -30.55
CA ASP A 226 38.48 -34.01 -31.27
C ASP A 226 38.35 -35.53 -31.31
N LEU A 227 37.41 -36.02 -32.12
CA LEU A 227 37.32 -37.40 -32.59
C LEU A 227 38.13 -37.52 -33.88
N ASP A 228 39.42 -37.20 -33.81
CA ASP A 228 40.38 -37.70 -34.78
C ASP A 228 40.85 -39.08 -34.33
N SER A 229 40.35 -40.07 -35.05
CA SER A 229 40.81 -41.46 -35.06
C SER A 229 40.97 -41.88 -36.52
N PRO A 230 41.77 -42.90 -36.82
CA PRO A 230 43.20 -43.14 -36.51
C PRO A 230 44.14 -42.75 -37.67
#